data_AF-E3LUF2-F1
#
_entry.id   AF-E3LUF2-F1
#
_cell.length_a   1.000
_cell.length_b   1.000
_cell.length_c   1.000
_cell.angle_alpha   90.00
_cell.angle_beta   90.00
_cell.angle_gamma   90.00
#
_symmetry.space_group_name_H-M   'P 1'
#
loop_
_entity.id
_entity.type
_entity.pdbx_description
1 polymer ?
#
loop_
_entity_poly.entity_id
_entity_poly.type
_entity_poly.pdbx_seq_one_letter_code
_entity_poly.pdbx_strand_id
1 'polypeptide(L)'
;MQFLRFPILVQKEILGNLKLEDLVVLSSCSKRTNYSIQATEKPRLRKIKTIRYGLSDSESIDICAFSDTFSGVEMYIGIEYDAWERLDLTPMEVFGISRVDTWRPNTFSEKEEFDTVRRTFIIEGIHNCLLDLFGSSVNYEIRSYDRQLPPSLTNIKNSYIGSFAVTDAEKLEACFRNSPNQENIVLNGMGPLKLCQNSVINQTEYLMISCFETCGDDILGSFEGKSLNLISVHLQQASITKLLNDWKSDLGFRNLKFLSIRHSFNENWNIVKIMEDSGVRRLVDYSVLKWKERTMPTVLRGHNEWKERRIVTRKYVDRDSDGERAFVHISPREFYFVVGSSAEITNGGHWFNW
;
A
#
# COMPACT_ATOMS: atom_id res chain seq x y z
N MET A 1 -29.81 24.60 -4.96
CA MET A 1 -29.20 25.45 -3.91
C MET A 1 -29.22 26.92 -4.31
N GLN A 2 -29.50 27.84 -3.38
CA GLN A 2 -29.55 29.28 -3.64
C GLN A 2 -28.17 29.89 -3.98
N PHE A 3 -27.09 29.33 -3.42
CA PHE A 3 -25.70 29.72 -3.71
C PHE A 3 -25.38 29.83 -5.22
N LEU A 4 -25.89 28.89 -6.03
CA LEU A 4 -25.63 28.83 -7.48
C LEU A 4 -26.32 29.96 -8.28
N ARG A 5 -27.12 30.80 -7.61
CA ARG A 5 -27.76 31.98 -8.22
C ARG A 5 -26.90 33.23 -8.13
N PHE A 6 -25.85 33.24 -7.30
CA PHE A 6 -24.95 34.38 -7.20
C PHE A 6 -24.09 34.54 -8.47
N PRO A 7 -23.61 35.76 -8.80
CA PRO A 7 -22.63 35.96 -9.86
C PRO A 7 -21.36 35.12 -9.63
N ILE A 8 -20.68 34.74 -10.71
CA ILE A 8 -19.52 33.84 -10.66
C ILE A 8 -18.39 34.35 -9.75
N LEU A 9 -18.19 35.66 -9.67
CA LEU A 9 -17.18 36.27 -8.79
C LEU A 9 -17.53 36.08 -7.31
N VAL A 10 -18.81 36.22 -6.95
CA VAL A 10 -19.29 35.98 -5.59
C VAL A 10 -19.21 34.51 -5.25
N GLN A 11 -19.54 33.62 -6.19
CA GLN A 11 -19.37 32.18 -5.99
C GLN A 11 -17.91 31.82 -5.73
N LYS A 12 -16.98 32.38 -6.51
CA LYS A 12 -15.54 32.18 -6.34
C LYS A 12 -15.03 32.68 -5.00
N GLU A 13 -15.47 33.85 -4.55
CA GLU A 13 -15.08 34.38 -3.26
C GLU A 13 -15.57 33.46 -2.12
N ILE A 14 -16.82 33.01 -2.17
CA ILE A 14 -17.36 32.10 -1.17
C ILE A 14 -16.59 30.78 -1.15
N LEU A 15 -16.44 30.11 -2.30
CA LEU A 15 -15.75 28.82 -2.38
C LEU A 15 -14.26 28.92 -2.00
N GLY A 16 -13.61 30.03 -2.36
CA GLY A 16 -12.21 30.29 -2.02
C GLY A 16 -11.95 30.41 -0.52
N ASN A 17 -12.95 30.85 0.25
CA ASN A 17 -12.87 30.99 1.71
C ASN A 17 -13.27 29.71 2.48
N LEU A 18 -13.81 28.69 1.79
CA LEU A 18 -14.16 27.41 2.40
C LEU A 18 -12.95 26.49 2.52
N LYS A 19 -12.96 25.63 3.54
CA LYS A 19 -11.96 24.56 3.67
C LYS A 19 -12.22 23.46 2.65
N LEU A 20 -11.23 22.60 2.42
CA LEU A 20 -11.37 21.55 1.41
C LEU A 20 -12.44 20.51 1.81
N GLU A 21 -12.62 20.24 3.11
CA GLU A 21 -13.67 19.37 3.61
C GLU A 21 -15.07 19.94 3.29
N ASP A 22 -15.26 21.25 3.48
CA ASP A 22 -16.52 21.93 3.18
C ASP A 22 -16.86 21.84 1.69
N LEU A 23 -15.84 21.93 0.82
CA LEU A 23 -16.01 21.77 -0.62
C LEU A 23 -16.42 20.34 -0.98
N VAL A 24 -15.90 19.32 -0.31
CA VAL A 24 -16.34 17.93 -0.51
C VAL A 24 -17.83 17.80 -0.18
N VAL A 25 -18.26 18.27 0.99
CA VAL A 25 -19.66 18.21 1.42
C VAL A 25 -20.57 19.01 0.46
N LEU A 26 -20.14 20.19 0.02
CA LEU A 26 -20.93 20.96 -0.95
C LEU A 26 -21.00 20.30 -2.33
N SER A 27 -19.90 19.68 -2.77
CA SER A 27 -19.85 19.01 -4.08
C SER A 27 -20.88 17.89 -4.17
N SER A 28 -21.14 17.22 -3.04
CA SER A 28 -22.05 16.09 -2.95
C SER A 28 -23.53 16.49 -3.05
N CYS A 29 -23.87 17.76 -2.79
CA CYS A 29 -25.25 18.26 -2.81
C CYS A 29 -25.91 18.30 -4.19
N SER A 30 -25.14 18.48 -5.27
CA SER A 30 -25.64 18.34 -6.65
C SER A 30 -24.51 18.33 -7.66
N LYS A 31 -24.72 17.66 -8.80
CA LYS A 31 -23.78 17.69 -9.95
C LYS A 31 -23.42 19.12 -10.38
N ARG A 32 -24.40 20.03 -10.36
CA ARG A 32 -24.18 21.44 -10.73
C ARG A 32 -23.26 22.16 -9.75
N THR A 33 -23.39 21.86 -8.45
CA THR A 33 -22.47 22.38 -7.43
C THR A 33 -21.08 21.83 -7.65
N ASN A 34 -20.95 20.52 -7.84
CA ASN A 34 -19.66 19.88 -8.11
C ASN A 34 -18.93 20.53 -9.30
N TYR A 35 -19.60 20.66 -10.45
CA TYR A 35 -18.99 21.32 -11.62
C TYR A 35 -18.57 22.77 -11.35
N SER A 36 -19.35 23.51 -10.56
CA SER A 36 -18.99 24.88 -10.17
C SER A 36 -17.73 24.91 -9.31
N ILE A 37 -17.62 24.00 -8.34
CA ILE A 37 -16.43 23.86 -7.49
C ILE A 37 -15.22 23.45 -8.34
N GLN A 38 -15.37 22.44 -9.20
CA GLN A 38 -14.29 21.99 -10.09
C GLN A 38 -13.79 23.09 -11.03
N ALA A 39 -14.69 23.92 -11.57
CA ALA A 39 -14.31 25.01 -12.45
C ALA A 39 -13.58 26.13 -11.70
N THR A 40 -14.03 26.43 -10.48
CA THR A 40 -13.60 27.62 -9.73
C THR A 40 -12.37 27.34 -8.85
N GLU A 41 -12.38 26.20 -8.15
CA GLU A 41 -11.34 25.78 -7.20
C GLU A 41 -10.33 24.81 -7.84
N LYS A 42 -10.36 24.64 -9.16
CA LYS A 42 -9.43 23.80 -9.95
C LYS A 42 -7.97 23.88 -9.50
N PRO A 43 -7.39 25.07 -9.24
CA PRO A 43 -5.99 25.17 -8.83
C PRO A 43 -5.72 24.53 -7.47
N ARG A 44 -6.67 24.59 -6.52
CA ARG A 44 -6.55 23.94 -5.20
C ARG A 44 -6.72 22.44 -5.32
N LEU A 45 -7.74 21.98 -6.04
CA LEU A 45 -7.99 20.54 -6.23
C LEU A 45 -6.80 19.84 -6.91
N ARG A 46 -6.17 20.46 -7.90
CA ARG A 46 -5.00 19.90 -8.62
C ARG A 46 -3.74 19.73 -7.78
N LYS A 47 -3.64 20.42 -6.64
CA LYS A 47 -2.53 20.26 -5.69
C LYS A 47 -2.62 18.93 -4.95
N ILE A 48 -3.84 18.42 -4.76
CA ILE A 48 -4.05 17.12 -4.12
C ILE A 48 -3.56 16.03 -5.06
N LYS A 49 -2.67 15.18 -4.55
CA LYS A 49 -2.07 14.06 -5.28
C LYS A 49 -2.48 12.73 -4.73
N THR A 50 -2.75 12.67 -3.43
CA THR A 50 -3.11 11.43 -2.75
C THR A 50 -4.31 11.65 -1.86
N ILE A 51 -5.28 10.74 -1.91
CA ILE A 51 -6.38 10.63 -0.95
C ILE A 51 -6.26 9.27 -0.30
N ARG A 52 -6.26 9.24 1.04
CA ARG A 52 -6.05 8.04 1.82
C ARG A 52 -7.21 7.79 2.77
N TYR A 53 -7.71 6.57 2.74
CA TYR A 53 -8.65 6.04 3.73
C TYR A 53 -7.87 5.34 4.84
N GLY A 54 -8.08 5.74 6.08
CA GLY A 54 -7.66 5.05 7.29
C GLY A 54 -8.88 4.38 7.93
N LEU A 55 -8.82 3.06 8.07
CA LEU A 55 -9.85 2.25 8.71
C LEU A 55 -9.22 1.61 9.95
N SER A 56 -9.79 1.82 11.13
CA SER A 56 -9.24 1.32 12.39
C SER A 56 -10.29 0.58 13.23
N ASP A 57 -9.80 -0.27 14.14
CA ASP A 57 -10.56 -1.16 15.03
C ASP A 57 -11.68 -0.51 15.87
N SER A 58 -11.72 0.82 15.97
CA SER A 58 -12.65 1.54 16.84
C SER A 58 -13.62 2.43 16.05
N GLU A 59 -14.25 1.85 15.03
CA GLU A 59 -15.48 2.41 14.46
C GLU A 59 -15.32 3.81 13.83
N SER A 60 -14.10 4.11 13.37
CA SER A 60 -13.79 5.38 12.73
C SER A 60 -13.29 5.21 11.30
N ILE A 61 -13.71 6.14 10.44
CA ILE A 61 -13.19 6.29 9.09
C ILE A 61 -12.48 7.64 9.02
N ASP A 62 -11.18 7.58 8.76
CA ASP A 62 -10.35 8.76 8.51
C ASP A 62 -10.10 8.90 7.01
N ILE A 63 -10.32 10.08 6.45
CA ILE A 63 -9.99 10.38 5.05
C ILE A 63 -9.08 11.59 5.03
N CYS A 64 -7.87 11.38 4.55
CA CYS A 64 -6.84 12.42 4.47
C CYS A 64 -6.49 12.73 3.02
N ALA A 65 -6.36 14.00 2.66
CA ALA A 65 -5.77 14.42 1.39
C ALA A 65 -4.37 15.01 1.59
N PHE A 66 -3.47 14.77 0.63
CA PHE A 66 -2.09 15.21 0.67
C PHE A 66 -1.67 15.86 -0.65
N SER A 67 -0.76 16.83 -0.57
CA SER A 67 -0.11 17.49 -1.71
C SER A 67 1.40 17.25 -1.70
N ASP A 68 2.04 17.31 -2.86
CA ASP A 68 3.50 17.17 -2.96
C ASP A 68 4.25 18.32 -2.27
N THR A 69 3.61 19.49 -2.15
CA THR A 69 4.23 20.73 -1.67
C THR A 69 4.13 20.90 -0.16
N PHE A 70 3.26 20.14 0.50
CA PHE A 70 3.00 20.26 1.93
C PHE A 70 3.13 18.90 2.60
N SER A 71 4.01 18.82 3.61
CA SER A 71 4.26 17.56 4.32
C SER A 71 3.15 17.17 5.31
N GLY A 72 2.14 18.03 5.50
CA GLY A 72 1.00 17.80 6.37
C GLY A 72 -0.26 17.35 5.62
N VAL A 73 -1.37 17.29 6.35
CA VAL A 73 -2.69 16.92 5.80
C VAL A 73 -3.39 18.18 5.28
N GLU A 74 -3.77 18.17 4.00
CA GLU A 74 -4.49 19.28 3.33
C GLU A 74 -6.00 19.24 3.58
N MET A 75 -6.52 18.05 3.83
CA MET A 75 -7.94 17.79 4.14
C MET A 75 -8.02 16.62 5.11
N TYR A 76 -8.84 16.75 6.16
CA TYR A 76 -9.13 15.66 7.08
C TYR A 76 -10.63 15.52 7.31
N ILE A 77 -11.19 14.36 6.98
CA ILE A 77 -12.57 13.99 7.28
C ILE A 77 -12.52 12.79 8.22
N GLY A 78 -12.89 12.99 9.48
CA GLY A 78 -13.06 11.93 10.47
C GLY A 78 -14.54 11.63 10.67
N ILE A 79 -14.89 10.35 10.69
CA ILE A 79 -16.26 9.88 10.94
C ILE A 79 -16.18 8.89 12.10
N GLU A 80 -16.73 9.24 13.26
CA GLU A 80 -16.72 8.42 14.49
C GLU A 80 -18.12 7.84 14.81
N TYR A 81 -18.17 6.68 15.47
CA TYR A 81 -19.39 5.93 15.83
C TYR A 81 -20.44 6.71 16.63
N ASP A 82 -20.04 7.52 17.62
CA ASP A 82 -20.98 8.22 18.49
C ASP A 82 -21.78 9.33 17.77
N ALA A 83 -21.33 9.74 16.58
CA ALA A 83 -22.13 10.58 15.70
C ALA A 83 -23.34 9.82 15.11
N TRP A 84 -23.37 8.48 15.17
CA TRP A 84 -24.30 7.62 14.42
C TRP A 84 -25.54 7.22 15.24
N GLU A 85 -25.41 6.99 16.55
CA GLU A 85 -26.57 6.72 17.43
C GLU A 85 -27.49 7.96 17.61
N ARG A 86 -26.96 9.17 17.41
CA ARG A 86 -27.72 10.43 17.55
C ARG A 86 -28.44 10.87 16.29
N LEU A 87 -28.15 10.23 15.16
CA LEU A 87 -28.82 10.54 13.92
C LEU A 87 -29.92 9.49 13.72
N ASP A 88 -31.16 9.85 14.06
CA ASP A 88 -32.35 9.33 13.36
C ASP A 88 -32.23 9.76 11.89
N LEU A 89 -31.32 9.12 11.14
CA LEU A 89 -31.12 9.33 9.72
C LEU A 89 -32.34 8.77 9.02
N THR A 90 -33.37 9.60 8.86
CA THR A 90 -34.01 9.61 7.55
C THR A 90 -32.88 9.80 6.53
N PRO A 91 -32.70 8.91 5.55
CA PRO A 91 -31.66 9.03 4.55
C PRO A 91 -31.89 10.36 3.81
N MET A 92 -31.29 11.45 4.28
CA MET A 92 -31.21 12.65 3.49
C MET A 92 -30.33 12.30 2.30
N GLU A 93 -30.84 12.56 1.10
CA GLU A 93 -30.29 12.25 -0.23
C GLU A 93 -28.87 12.81 -0.50
N VAL A 94 -28.10 13.20 0.52
CA VAL A 94 -26.77 13.80 0.39
C VAL A 94 -25.85 13.36 1.54
N PHE A 95 -25.67 12.06 1.76
CA PHE A 95 -24.55 11.46 2.52
C PHE A 95 -24.60 11.40 4.06
N GLY A 96 -25.68 11.78 4.75
CA GLY A 96 -25.78 11.52 6.21
C GLY A 96 -24.63 12.09 7.07
N ILE A 97 -23.92 13.12 6.60
CA ILE A 97 -22.78 13.73 7.31
C ILE A 97 -23.28 14.88 8.18
N SER A 98 -23.20 14.74 9.50
CA SER A 98 -23.24 15.89 10.41
C SER A 98 -21.82 16.19 10.90
N ARG A 99 -21.51 17.48 11.14
CA ARG A 99 -20.19 17.95 11.60
C ARG A 99 -19.75 17.15 12.83
N VAL A 100 -18.60 16.50 12.75
CA VAL A 100 -17.97 15.80 13.88
C VAL A 100 -17.04 16.78 14.59
N ASP A 101 -17.39 17.14 15.82
CA ASP A 101 -16.54 17.90 16.72
C ASP A 101 -15.36 17.04 17.21
N THR A 102 -14.21 17.68 17.39
CA THR A 102 -12.96 17.07 17.84
C THR A 102 -12.96 16.78 19.35
N TRP A 103 -12.51 15.57 19.75
CA TRP A 103 -11.97 15.10 21.07
C TRP A 103 -12.81 14.18 22.01
N ARG A 104 -12.33 12.90 22.15
CA ARG A 104 -12.11 11.96 23.32
C ARG A 104 -13.15 11.85 24.48
N PRO A 105 -13.27 10.70 25.23
CA PRO A 105 -12.26 9.64 25.49
C PRO A 105 -12.69 8.15 25.45
N ASN A 106 -11.67 7.29 25.39
CA ASN A 106 -11.64 5.83 25.58
C ASN A 106 -12.70 5.23 26.52
N THR A 107 -13.61 4.45 25.96
CA THR A 107 -14.17 3.26 26.63
C THR A 107 -14.37 2.15 25.61
N PHE A 108 -13.42 1.21 25.57
CA PHE A 108 -13.58 -0.07 24.90
C PHE A 108 -14.46 -0.96 25.77
N SER A 109 -15.69 -1.19 25.35
CA SER A 109 -16.48 -2.34 25.79
C SER A 109 -17.49 -2.71 24.73
N GLU A 110 -17.29 -3.90 24.15
CA GLU A 110 -18.29 -4.79 23.55
C GLU A 110 -19.54 -4.08 23.01
N LYS A 111 -19.41 -3.43 21.86
CA LYS A 111 -20.54 -3.02 21.04
C LYS A 111 -20.57 -3.90 19.80
N GLU A 112 -21.77 -4.42 19.51
CA GLU A 112 -22.07 -5.32 18.41
C GLU A 112 -21.37 -4.87 17.13
N GLU A 113 -20.80 -5.86 16.45
CA GLU A 113 -20.27 -5.83 15.09
C GLU A 113 -20.96 -4.74 14.27
N PHE A 114 -20.30 -3.57 14.18
CA PHE A 114 -20.73 -2.46 13.36
C PHE A 114 -21.17 -3.01 12.00
N ASP A 115 -22.44 -2.79 11.62
CA ASP A 115 -23.06 -3.37 10.43
C ASP A 115 -22.18 -3.12 9.21
N THR A 116 -21.40 -4.14 8.84
CA THR A 116 -20.37 -4.10 7.81
C THR A 116 -20.91 -3.64 6.46
N VAL A 117 -22.20 -3.87 6.22
CA VAL A 117 -22.91 -3.45 5.01
C VAL A 117 -23.07 -1.94 4.98
N ARG A 118 -23.53 -1.32 6.08
CA ARG A 118 -23.72 0.13 6.16
C ARG A 118 -22.39 0.87 6.09
N ARG A 119 -21.36 0.36 6.77
CA ARG A 119 -20.00 0.89 6.68
C ARG A 119 -19.52 0.96 5.24
N THR A 120 -19.64 -0.16 4.54
CA THR A 120 -19.22 -0.31 3.15
C THR A 120 -19.94 0.70 2.27
N PHE A 121 -21.26 0.82 2.41
CA PHE A 121 -22.07 1.78 1.65
C PHE A 121 -21.65 3.23 1.87
N ILE A 122 -21.33 3.62 3.12
CA ILE A 122 -20.87 4.97 3.44
C ILE A 122 -19.50 5.25 2.80
N ILE A 123 -18.54 4.33 2.97
CA ILE A 123 -17.20 4.48 2.40
C ILE A 123 -17.28 4.58 0.88
N GLU A 124 -18.07 3.73 0.23
CA GLU A 124 -18.32 3.77 -1.22
C GLU A 124 -18.97 5.08 -1.66
N GLY A 125 -19.98 5.57 -0.93
CA GLY A 125 -20.64 6.84 -1.22
C GLY A 125 -19.66 8.02 -1.17
N ILE A 126 -18.88 8.12 -0.10
CA ILE A 126 -17.87 9.17 0.04
C ILE A 126 -16.79 9.03 -1.04
N HIS A 127 -16.38 7.80 -1.34
CA HIS A 127 -15.40 7.51 -2.39
C HIS A 127 -15.88 7.99 -3.76
N ASN A 128 -17.14 7.74 -4.10
CA ASN A 128 -17.73 8.24 -5.35
C ASN A 128 -17.76 9.78 -5.39
N CYS A 129 -18.08 10.46 -4.29
CA CYS A 129 -17.97 11.92 -4.23
C CYS A 129 -16.56 12.42 -4.46
N LEU A 130 -15.57 11.78 -3.83
CA LEU A 130 -14.17 12.16 -3.95
C LEU A 130 -13.65 11.89 -5.37
N LEU A 131 -14.05 10.80 -6.00
CA LEU A 131 -13.75 10.54 -7.42
C LEU A 131 -14.39 11.57 -8.33
N ASP A 132 -15.66 11.90 -8.10
CA ASP A 132 -16.37 12.89 -8.89
C ASP A 132 -15.79 14.30 -8.75
N LEU A 133 -15.24 14.65 -7.59
CA LEU A 133 -14.66 15.98 -7.32
C LEU A 133 -13.20 16.08 -7.78
N PHE A 134 -12.36 15.11 -7.40
CA PHE A 134 -10.91 15.16 -7.62
C PHE A 134 -10.46 14.44 -8.90
N GLY A 135 -11.27 13.51 -9.41
CA GLY A 135 -10.99 12.74 -10.62
C GLY A 135 -10.06 11.55 -10.38
N SER A 136 -10.03 10.64 -11.35
CA SER A 136 -9.25 9.39 -11.27
C SER A 136 -7.73 9.55 -11.32
N SER A 137 -7.23 10.75 -11.66
CA SER A 137 -5.79 11.03 -11.69
C SER A 137 -5.14 11.12 -10.31
N VAL A 138 -5.95 11.27 -9.24
CA VAL A 138 -5.45 11.24 -7.86
C VAL A 138 -5.12 9.81 -7.46
N ASN A 139 -4.05 9.65 -6.68
CA ASN A 139 -3.67 8.39 -6.08
C ASN A 139 -4.59 8.09 -4.89
N TYR A 140 -5.50 7.11 -5.02
CA TYR A 140 -6.33 6.67 -3.91
C TYR A 140 -5.70 5.48 -3.19
N GLU A 141 -5.64 5.55 -1.87
CA GLU A 141 -5.01 4.54 -1.01
C GLU A 141 -5.93 4.07 0.10
N ILE A 142 -5.93 2.78 0.39
CA ILE A 142 -6.61 2.22 1.56
C ILE A 142 -5.57 1.78 2.59
N ARG A 143 -5.81 2.12 3.86
CA ARG A 143 -5.08 1.57 5.01
C ARG A 143 -6.08 1.03 6.02
N SER A 144 -6.26 -0.28 6.02
CA SER A 144 -6.98 -0.96 7.08
C SER A 144 -6.02 -1.44 8.15
N TYR A 145 -6.29 -1.06 9.39
CA TYR A 145 -5.72 -1.64 10.60
C TYR A 145 -6.81 -2.36 11.40
N ASP A 146 -7.95 -2.57 10.76
CA ASP A 146 -9.14 -3.13 11.36
C ASP A 146 -9.08 -4.67 11.34
N ARG A 147 -9.70 -5.31 12.33
CA ARG A 147 -10.02 -6.74 12.32
C ARG A 147 -10.84 -7.12 11.09
N GLN A 148 -11.65 -6.20 10.57
CA GLN A 148 -12.43 -6.38 9.36
C GLN A 148 -11.64 -5.98 8.09
N LEU A 149 -11.90 -6.73 7.02
CA LEU A 149 -11.34 -6.42 5.71
C LEU A 149 -11.99 -5.14 5.12
N PRO A 150 -11.20 -4.32 4.40
CA PRO A 150 -11.74 -3.10 3.79
C PRO A 150 -12.73 -3.41 2.66
N PRO A 151 -13.65 -2.49 2.34
CA PRO A 151 -14.48 -2.62 1.16
C PRO A 151 -13.65 -2.52 -0.13
N SER A 152 -14.18 -3.11 -1.20
CA SER A 152 -13.56 -3.06 -2.53
C SER A 152 -13.92 -1.77 -3.24
N LEU A 153 -13.02 -0.79 -3.21
CA LEU A 153 -13.20 0.50 -3.89
C LEU A 153 -12.56 0.51 -5.29
N THR A 154 -13.07 1.36 -6.17
CA THR A 154 -12.51 1.59 -7.51
C THR A 154 -11.32 2.53 -7.49
N ASN A 155 -10.47 2.50 -8.52
CA ASN A 155 -9.34 3.43 -8.67
C ASN A 155 -8.37 3.48 -7.47
N ILE A 156 -8.30 2.40 -6.68
CA ILE A 156 -7.33 2.25 -5.60
C ILE A 156 -6.03 1.78 -6.20
N LYS A 157 -4.96 2.50 -5.90
CA LYS A 157 -3.64 2.24 -6.44
C LYS A 157 -2.72 1.58 -5.41
N ASN A 158 -2.94 1.85 -4.13
CA ASN A 158 -2.16 1.27 -3.03
C ASN A 158 -3.07 0.78 -1.90
N SER A 159 -2.80 -0.42 -1.39
CA SER A 159 -3.48 -0.95 -0.20
C SER A 159 -2.49 -1.36 0.88
N TYR A 160 -2.85 -1.04 2.11
CA TYR A 160 -2.28 -1.60 3.32
C TYR A 160 -3.41 -2.28 4.09
N ILE A 161 -3.25 -3.57 4.38
CA ILE A 161 -4.19 -4.35 5.16
C ILE A 161 -3.42 -4.98 6.30
N GLY A 162 -3.67 -4.48 7.51
CA GLY A 162 -3.22 -5.06 8.76
C GLY A 162 -4.37 -5.81 9.40
N SER A 163 -4.26 -7.13 9.55
CA SER A 163 -5.24 -7.93 10.29
C SER A 163 -4.55 -9.05 11.04
N PHE A 164 -4.82 -9.18 12.33
CA PHE A 164 -4.28 -10.25 13.18
C PHE A 164 -5.12 -11.52 13.17
N ALA A 165 -6.25 -11.53 12.46
CA ALA A 165 -7.14 -12.69 12.39
C ALA A 165 -6.74 -13.63 11.24
N VAL A 166 -7.15 -14.90 11.37
CA VAL A 166 -7.10 -15.86 10.25
C VAL A 166 -7.93 -15.26 9.13
N THR A 167 -7.27 -14.96 8.01
CA THR A 167 -7.91 -14.29 6.89
C THR A 167 -8.31 -15.33 5.84
N ASP A 168 -9.61 -15.40 5.57
CA ASP A 168 -10.17 -16.15 4.46
C ASP A 168 -9.63 -15.59 3.14
N ALA A 169 -9.00 -16.46 2.35
CA ALA A 169 -8.38 -16.13 1.07
C ALA A 169 -9.35 -15.42 0.12
N GLU A 170 -10.59 -15.93 -0.01
CA GLU A 170 -11.57 -15.41 -0.95
C GLU A 170 -12.09 -14.03 -0.52
N LYS A 171 -12.23 -13.83 0.79
CA LYS A 171 -12.63 -12.53 1.34
C LYS A 171 -11.54 -11.49 1.15
N LEU A 172 -10.27 -11.87 1.36
CA LEU A 172 -9.14 -10.97 1.09
C LEU A 172 -9.11 -10.61 -0.40
N GLU A 173 -9.27 -11.58 -1.29
CA GLU A 173 -9.27 -11.36 -2.73
C GLU A 173 -10.41 -10.45 -3.17
N ALA A 174 -11.58 -10.59 -2.54
CA ALA A 174 -12.74 -9.75 -2.80
C ALA A 174 -12.47 -8.26 -2.56
N CYS A 175 -11.54 -7.90 -1.65
CA CYS A 175 -11.15 -6.50 -1.38
C CYS A 175 -10.53 -5.82 -2.61
N PHE A 176 -9.97 -6.59 -3.54
CA PHE A 176 -9.27 -6.09 -4.72
C PHE A 176 -10.12 -6.12 -5.98
N ARG A 177 -11.37 -6.61 -5.92
CA ARG A 177 -12.21 -6.86 -7.11
C ARG A 177 -12.42 -5.62 -8.00
N ASN A 178 -12.65 -4.46 -7.39
CA ASN A 178 -12.89 -3.20 -8.11
C ASN A 178 -11.61 -2.45 -8.48
N SER A 179 -10.47 -2.87 -7.95
CA SER A 179 -9.14 -2.33 -8.27
C SER A 179 -8.11 -3.46 -8.29
N PRO A 180 -8.16 -4.37 -9.28
CA PRO A 180 -7.29 -5.56 -9.30
C PRO A 180 -5.83 -5.22 -9.63
N ASN A 181 -5.60 -4.13 -10.38
CA ASN A 181 -4.27 -3.73 -10.86
C ASN A 181 -3.62 -2.69 -9.94
N GLN A 182 -3.58 -2.96 -8.64
CA GLN A 182 -2.93 -2.05 -7.69
C GLN A 182 -1.41 -2.07 -7.89
N GLU A 183 -0.77 -0.91 -7.76
CA GLU A 183 0.68 -0.79 -7.88
C GLU A 183 1.37 -1.43 -6.67
N ASN A 184 0.85 -1.21 -5.46
CA ASN A 184 1.48 -1.67 -4.23
C ASN A 184 0.47 -2.24 -3.23
N ILE A 185 0.73 -3.46 -2.75
CA ILE A 185 -0.07 -4.12 -1.71
C ILE A 185 0.83 -4.49 -0.54
N VAL A 186 0.38 -4.12 0.66
CA VAL A 186 1.03 -4.50 1.92
C VAL A 186 0.04 -5.29 2.76
N LEU A 187 0.40 -6.51 3.11
CA LEU A 187 -0.32 -7.36 4.05
C LEU A 187 0.54 -7.51 5.30
N ASN A 188 0.07 -7.07 6.46
CA ASN A 188 0.88 -7.06 7.69
C ASN A 188 0.15 -7.69 8.87
N GLY A 189 0.88 -8.47 9.67
CA GLY A 189 0.35 -9.11 10.86
C GLY A 189 -0.65 -10.21 10.57
N MET A 190 -0.76 -10.65 9.32
CA MET A 190 -1.72 -11.68 8.90
C MET A 190 -1.50 -12.96 9.71
N GLY A 191 -2.58 -13.63 10.11
CA GLY A 191 -2.52 -15.05 10.52
C GLY A 191 -2.14 -15.95 9.34
N PRO A 192 -2.17 -17.29 9.48
CA PRO A 192 -1.84 -18.21 8.39
C PRO A 192 -2.61 -17.86 7.11
N LEU A 193 -1.92 -17.29 6.13
CA LEU A 193 -2.49 -16.76 4.90
C LEU A 193 -2.21 -17.73 3.75
N LYS A 194 -3.28 -18.19 3.13
CA LYS A 194 -3.20 -18.91 1.85
C LYS A 194 -3.86 -18.04 0.80
N LEU A 195 -3.14 -17.69 -0.26
CA LEU A 195 -3.71 -16.93 -1.37
C LEU A 195 -4.48 -17.84 -2.31
N CYS A 196 -5.46 -17.28 -3.02
CA CYS A 196 -6.14 -17.98 -4.10
C CYS A 196 -5.17 -18.34 -5.24
N GLN A 197 -5.48 -19.39 -5.99
CA GLN A 197 -4.76 -19.67 -7.23
C GLN A 197 -4.97 -18.49 -8.21
N ASN A 198 -3.88 -18.01 -8.82
CA ASN A 198 -3.88 -16.81 -9.69
C ASN A 198 -4.37 -15.54 -8.98
N SER A 199 -4.07 -15.42 -7.67
CA SER A 199 -4.35 -14.23 -6.87
C SER A 199 -3.84 -12.95 -7.53
N VAL A 200 -4.67 -11.91 -7.57
CA VAL A 200 -4.31 -10.58 -8.08
C VAL A 200 -3.23 -9.94 -7.21
N ILE A 201 -3.15 -10.34 -5.95
CA ILE A 201 -2.13 -9.88 -4.99
C ILE A 201 -0.74 -10.26 -5.47
N ASN A 202 -0.57 -11.45 -6.07
CA ASN A 202 0.73 -11.90 -6.59
C ASN A 202 1.16 -11.23 -7.90
N GLN A 203 0.23 -10.52 -8.56
CA GLN A 203 0.47 -9.80 -9.82
C GLN A 203 0.81 -8.33 -9.60
N THR A 204 0.70 -7.82 -8.36
CA THR A 204 1.04 -6.44 -8.03
C THR A 204 2.53 -6.14 -8.27
N GLU A 205 2.87 -4.89 -8.62
CA GLU A 205 4.26 -4.54 -8.88
C GLU A 205 5.13 -4.62 -7.61
N TYR A 206 4.58 -4.18 -6.48
CA TYR A 206 5.25 -4.13 -5.18
C TYR A 206 4.41 -4.84 -4.11
N LEU A 207 4.88 -6.00 -3.66
CA LEU A 207 4.22 -6.80 -2.64
C LEU A 207 5.07 -6.86 -1.37
N MET A 208 4.46 -6.54 -0.25
CA MET A 208 5.06 -6.76 1.07
C MET A 208 4.11 -7.60 1.91
N ILE A 209 4.60 -8.74 2.38
CA ILE A 209 3.85 -9.64 3.26
C ILE A 209 4.64 -9.84 4.54
N SER A 210 4.01 -9.52 5.65
CA SER A 210 4.49 -9.76 7.01
C SER A 210 3.47 -10.65 7.70
N CYS A 211 3.79 -11.92 7.88
CA CYS A 211 2.87 -12.92 8.37
C CYS A 211 3.65 -13.99 9.14
N PHE A 212 3.15 -14.39 10.30
CA PHE A 212 3.74 -15.47 11.08
C PHE A 212 3.16 -16.81 10.60
N GLU A 213 4.01 -17.84 10.48
CA GLU A 213 3.59 -19.23 10.17
C GLU A 213 3.04 -19.48 8.76
N THR A 214 3.22 -18.56 7.82
CA THR A 214 2.84 -18.76 6.40
C THR A 214 3.85 -19.53 5.58
N CYS A 215 3.35 -20.27 4.59
CA CYS A 215 4.13 -20.84 3.48
C CYS A 215 4.59 -19.73 2.53
N GLY A 216 5.72 -19.09 2.84
CA GLY A 216 6.36 -18.13 1.95
C GLY A 216 6.73 -18.74 0.59
N ASP A 217 6.83 -20.07 0.51
CA ASP A 217 7.14 -20.81 -0.72
C ASP A 217 6.04 -20.62 -1.78
N ASP A 218 4.76 -20.67 -1.37
CA ASP A 218 3.62 -20.52 -2.29
C ASP A 218 3.55 -19.10 -2.86
N ILE A 219 3.75 -18.09 -2.00
CA ILE A 219 3.80 -16.68 -2.42
C ILE A 219 4.97 -16.45 -3.36
N LEU A 220 6.17 -16.92 -2.98
CA LEU A 220 7.36 -16.77 -3.81
C LEU A 220 7.16 -17.44 -5.17
N GLY A 221 6.64 -18.67 -5.20
CA GLY A 221 6.48 -19.44 -6.44
C GLY A 221 5.44 -18.89 -7.41
N SER A 222 4.55 -18.00 -6.97
CA SER A 222 3.46 -17.43 -7.79
C SER A 222 3.58 -15.93 -8.04
N PHE A 223 4.57 -15.26 -7.46
CA PHE A 223 4.76 -13.82 -7.62
C PHE A 223 5.32 -13.45 -8.99
N GLU A 224 4.67 -12.49 -9.67
CA GLU A 224 5.03 -12.06 -11.04
C GLU A 224 5.48 -10.59 -11.13
N GLY A 225 5.47 -9.88 -10.00
CA GLY A 225 5.79 -8.45 -9.92
C GLY A 225 7.29 -8.13 -9.90
N LYS A 226 7.60 -6.88 -9.52
CA LYS A 226 8.96 -6.32 -9.55
C LYS A 226 9.67 -6.40 -8.21
N SER A 227 8.94 -6.26 -7.12
CA SER A 227 9.51 -6.19 -5.77
C SER A 227 8.70 -7.01 -4.78
N LEU A 228 9.35 -7.96 -4.11
CA LEU A 228 8.73 -8.80 -3.10
C LEU A 228 9.47 -8.67 -1.76
N ASN A 229 8.75 -8.37 -0.69
CA ASN A 229 9.29 -8.35 0.67
C ASN A 229 8.51 -9.30 1.57
N LEU A 230 9.14 -10.41 1.95
CA LEU A 230 8.58 -11.41 2.85
C LEU A 230 9.21 -11.27 4.23
N ILE A 231 8.40 -11.03 5.25
CA ILE A 231 8.84 -10.80 6.62
C ILE A 231 8.16 -11.79 7.56
N SER A 232 8.96 -12.42 8.42
CA SER A 232 8.53 -13.40 9.42
C SER A 232 7.87 -14.66 8.82
N VAL A 233 8.07 -14.93 7.53
CA VAL A 233 7.52 -16.10 6.84
C VAL A 233 8.36 -17.36 7.07
N HIS A 234 7.75 -18.54 6.89
CA HIS A 234 8.46 -19.81 6.71
C HIS A 234 8.84 -19.96 5.23
N LEU A 235 10.11 -20.28 4.93
CA LEU A 235 10.54 -20.51 3.55
C LEU A 235 11.61 -21.61 3.48
N GLN A 236 11.33 -22.62 2.67
CA GLN A 236 12.27 -23.72 2.47
C GLN A 236 13.50 -23.27 1.69
N GLN A 237 14.65 -23.82 2.07
CA GLN A 237 15.90 -23.61 1.35
C GLN A 237 15.77 -23.96 -0.15
N ALA A 238 15.03 -25.02 -0.47
CA ALA A 238 14.81 -25.47 -1.83
C ALA A 238 14.15 -24.40 -2.72
N SER A 239 13.27 -23.56 -2.16
CA SER A 239 12.59 -22.49 -2.88
C SER A 239 13.52 -21.33 -3.22
N ILE A 240 14.49 -21.02 -2.36
CA ILE A 240 15.55 -20.05 -2.66
C ILE A 240 16.44 -20.57 -3.79
N THR A 241 16.89 -21.83 -3.69
CA THR A 241 17.69 -22.45 -4.74
C THR A 241 16.95 -22.49 -6.07
N LYS A 242 15.66 -22.86 -6.06
CA LYS A 242 14.81 -22.87 -7.24
C LYS A 242 14.68 -21.48 -7.85
N LEU A 243 14.38 -20.44 -7.05
CA LEU A 243 14.30 -19.07 -7.55
C LEU A 243 15.58 -18.64 -8.27
N LEU A 244 16.74 -18.90 -7.68
CA LEU A 244 18.01 -18.50 -8.27
C LEU A 244 18.27 -19.25 -9.59
N ASN A 245 17.95 -20.54 -9.64
CA ASN A 245 18.11 -21.35 -10.85
C ASN A 245 17.11 -20.96 -11.96
N ASP A 246 15.85 -20.74 -11.61
CA ASP A 246 14.79 -20.33 -12.54
C ASP A 246 15.06 -18.92 -13.09
N TRP A 247 15.51 -17.98 -12.24
CA TRP A 247 15.91 -16.65 -12.67
C TRP A 247 17.13 -16.69 -13.58
N LYS A 248 18.16 -17.45 -13.18
CA LYS A 248 19.40 -17.62 -13.95
C LYS A 248 19.15 -18.21 -15.34
N SER A 249 18.31 -19.24 -15.42
CA SER A 249 17.97 -19.92 -16.68
C SER A 249 16.90 -19.20 -17.50
N ASP A 250 16.43 -18.03 -17.04
CA ASP A 250 15.34 -17.25 -17.64
C ASP A 250 14.01 -18.03 -17.78
N LEU A 251 13.82 -19.05 -16.93
CA LEU A 251 12.59 -19.85 -16.85
C LEU A 251 11.54 -19.24 -15.91
N GLY A 252 11.93 -18.34 -15.02
CA GLY A 252 11.03 -17.70 -14.07
C GLY A 252 11.55 -16.37 -13.54
N PHE A 253 10.70 -15.64 -12.81
CA PHE A 253 11.07 -14.41 -12.10
C PHE A 253 11.67 -13.28 -12.96
N ARG A 254 11.39 -13.26 -14.28
CA ARG A 254 12.01 -12.30 -15.21
C ARG A 254 11.76 -10.83 -14.83
N ASN A 255 10.57 -10.54 -14.29
CA ASN A 255 10.18 -9.19 -13.85
C ASN A 255 10.78 -8.79 -12.49
N LEU A 256 11.21 -9.76 -11.69
CA LEU A 256 11.70 -9.54 -10.33
C LEU A 256 12.99 -8.71 -10.37
N LYS A 257 12.96 -7.55 -9.73
CA LYS A 257 14.10 -6.65 -9.56
C LYS A 257 14.64 -6.65 -8.13
N PHE A 258 13.76 -6.83 -7.15
CA PHE A 258 14.12 -6.84 -5.74
C PHE A 258 13.37 -7.94 -4.98
N LEU A 259 14.10 -8.68 -4.16
CA LEU A 259 13.53 -9.62 -3.21
C LEU A 259 14.24 -9.47 -1.86
N SER A 260 13.45 -9.34 -0.81
CA SER A 260 13.89 -9.33 0.58
C SER A 260 13.10 -10.40 1.33
N ILE A 261 13.80 -11.32 1.97
CA ILE A 261 13.20 -12.35 2.82
C ILE A 261 13.85 -12.23 4.18
N ARG A 262 13.03 -12.01 5.22
CA ARG A 262 13.44 -12.12 6.62
C ARG A 262 12.65 -13.24 7.26
N HIS A 263 13.37 -14.28 7.65
CA HIS A 263 12.80 -15.48 8.21
C HIS A 263 12.34 -15.25 9.67
N SER A 264 11.33 -16.01 10.12
CA SER A 264 10.96 -16.10 11.54
C SER A 264 12.07 -16.73 12.39
N PHE A 265 12.03 -16.49 13.71
CA PHE A 265 13.00 -17.05 14.63
C PHE A 265 12.87 -18.59 14.64
N ASN A 266 13.93 -19.30 14.26
CA ASN A 266 14.27 -20.71 14.56
C ASN A 266 14.75 -21.55 13.36
N GLU A 267 14.72 -21.02 12.14
CA GLU A 267 15.27 -21.73 10.97
C GLU A 267 16.60 -21.15 10.53
N ASN A 268 17.50 -22.04 10.13
CA ASN A 268 18.83 -21.69 9.66
C ASN A 268 19.05 -22.32 8.29
N TRP A 269 19.16 -21.50 7.26
CA TRP A 269 19.54 -21.97 5.94
C TRP A 269 21.02 -22.38 5.90
N ASN A 270 21.32 -23.46 5.17
CA ASN A 270 22.69 -23.82 4.86
C ASN A 270 23.18 -22.97 3.68
N ILE A 271 23.86 -21.88 4.02
CA ILE A 271 24.37 -20.88 3.07
C ILE A 271 25.30 -21.53 2.02
N VAL A 272 26.15 -22.46 2.44
CA VAL A 272 27.11 -23.13 1.53
C VAL A 272 26.34 -23.93 0.49
N LYS A 273 25.38 -24.73 0.94
CA LYS A 273 24.56 -25.55 0.05
C LYS A 273 23.71 -24.70 -0.90
N ILE A 274 23.11 -23.60 -0.44
CA ILE A 274 22.41 -22.67 -1.35
C ILE A 274 23.37 -22.20 -2.44
N MET A 275 24.58 -21.76 -2.08
CA MET A 275 25.55 -21.22 -3.04
C MET A 275 26.00 -22.27 -4.06
N GLU A 276 26.27 -23.50 -3.62
CA GLU A 276 26.66 -24.62 -4.48
C GLU A 276 25.53 -25.01 -5.43
N ASP A 277 24.31 -25.21 -4.92
CA ASP A 277 23.16 -25.69 -5.69
C ASP A 277 22.60 -24.64 -6.68
N SER A 278 22.88 -23.35 -6.45
CA SER A 278 22.42 -22.24 -7.30
C SER A 278 23.51 -21.61 -8.18
N GLY A 279 24.76 -22.08 -8.06
CA GLY A 279 25.89 -21.56 -8.82
C GLY A 279 26.21 -20.09 -8.51
N VAL A 280 25.93 -19.62 -7.28
CA VAL A 280 26.27 -18.27 -6.83
C VAL A 280 27.79 -18.11 -6.79
N ARG A 281 28.28 -17.07 -7.48
CA ARG A 281 29.71 -16.77 -7.59
C ARG A 281 30.08 -15.64 -6.63
N ARG A 282 31.40 -15.46 -6.43
CA ARG A 282 31.95 -14.43 -5.55
C ARG A 282 32.92 -13.52 -6.32
N LEU A 283 32.74 -12.21 -6.18
CA LEU A 283 33.68 -11.20 -6.61
C LEU A 283 34.90 -11.15 -5.68
N VAL A 284 36.02 -10.69 -6.22
CA VAL A 284 37.23 -10.40 -5.43
C VAL A 284 36.92 -9.30 -4.42
N ASP A 285 36.42 -8.17 -4.94
CA ASP A 285 36.01 -7.00 -4.16
C ASP A 285 34.51 -7.02 -3.82
N TYR A 286 34.11 -6.09 -2.95
CA TYR A 286 32.71 -5.90 -2.61
C TYR A 286 32.06 -4.84 -3.50
N SER A 287 30.78 -5.04 -3.76
CA SER A 287 29.90 -4.06 -4.36
C SER A 287 28.95 -3.52 -3.30
N VAL A 288 28.75 -2.21 -3.33
CA VAL A 288 27.70 -1.53 -2.58
C VAL A 288 26.58 -1.25 -3.56
N LEU A 289 25.41 -1.81 -3.29
CA LEU A 289 24.20 -1.54 -4.05
C LEU A 289 23.29 -0.63 -3.24
N LYS A 290 22.76 0.39 -3.89
CA LYS A 290 21.71 1.25 -3.36
C LYS A 290 20.49 1.22 -4.27
N TRP A 291 19.31 1.15 -3.67
CA TRP A 291 18.05 1.20 -4.40
C TRP A 291 16.98 1.85 -3.55
N LYS A 292 15.86 2.21 -4.19
CA LYS A 292 14.67 2.71 -3.49
C LYS A 292 13.66 1.58 -3.40
N GLU A 293 13.20 1.30 -2.19
CA GLU A 293 12.15 0.32 -1.92
C GLU A 293 10.91 1.05 -1.42
N ARG A 294 9.72 0.58 -1.82
CA ARG A 294 8.47 1.02 -1.23
C ARG A 294 8.51 0.75 0.28
N THR A 295 8.20 1.76 1.09
CA THR A 295 8.10 1.58 2.54
C THR A 295 6.67 1.60 3.04
N MET A 296 6.51 1.16 4.28
CA MET A 296 5.34 1.40 5.10
C MET A 296 5.37 2.83 5.68
N PRO A 297 4.68 3.80 5.09
CA PRO A 297 4.35 5.04 5.78
C PRO A 297 3.43 4.77 6.97
N THR A 298 3.69 5.43 8.11
CA THR A 298 2.72 5.50 9.21
C THR A 298 1.52 6.35 8.78
N VAL A 299 0.35 6.15 9.44
CA VAL A 299 -0.90 6.86 9.15
C VAL A 299 -0.72 8.38 9.10
N LEU A 300 0.09 8.91 10.01
CA LEU A 300 0.27 10.34 10.24
C LEU A 300 1.46 10.98 9.51
N ARG A 301 2.26 10.22 8.75
CA ARG A 301 3.38 10.79 7.97
C ARG A 301 3.02 10.88 6.49
N GLY A 302 3.31 12.05 5.91
CA GLY A 302 3.24 12.29 4.47
C GLY A 302 4.31 11.55 3.66
N HIS A 303 4.03 11.45 2.35
CA HIS A 303 4.82 11.20 1.13
C HIS A 303 6.18 10.46 1.09
N ASN A 304 6.79 10.00 2.18
CA ASN A 304 7.98 9.14 2.09
C ASN A 304 7.56 7.69 1.84
N GLU A 305 7.04 7.47 0.63
CA GLU A 305 6.64 6.17 0.09
C GLU A 305 7.85 5.31 -0.29
N TRP A 306 9.04 5.90 -0.35
CA TRP A 306 10.27 5.26 -0.78
C TRP A 306 11.38 5.46 0.25
N LYS A 307 12.09 4.38 0.58
CA LYS A 307 13.28 4.41 1.42
C LYS A 307 14.48 3.91 0.64
N GLU A 308 15.59 4.63 0.79
CA GLU A 308 16.88 4.14 0.32
C GLU A 308 17.28 2.91 1.13
N ARG A 309 17.57 1.84 0.41
CA ARG A 309 18.15 0.61 0.92
C ARG A 309 19.56 0.48 0.41
N ARG A 310 20.36 -0.26 1.18
CA ARG A 310 21.75 -0.53 0.86
C ARG A 310 22.09 -1.97 1.22
N ILE A 311 22.77 -2.66 0.32
CA ILE A 311 23.46 -3.92 0.63
C ILE A 311 24.93 -3.81 0.26
N VAL A 312 25.76 -4.53 1.01
CA VAL A 312 27.16 -4.74 0.67
C VAL A 312 27.33 -6.24 0.47
N THR A 313 27.73 -6.64 -0.73
CA THR A 313 27.90 -8.06 -1.05
C THR A 313 29.02 -8.27 -2.06
N ARG A 314 29.56 -9.49 -2.05
CA ARG A 314 30.45 -10.01 -3.10
C ARG A 314 29.77 -11.09 -3.94
N LYS A 315 28.57 -11.51 -3.55
CA LYS A 315 27.90 -12.69 -4.12
C LYS A 315 26.98 -12.24 -5.24
N TYR A 316 26.99 -12.96 -6.36
CA TYR A 316 26.18 -12.66 -7.52
C TYR A 316 25.84 -13.90 -8.35
N VAL A 317 24.84 -13.76 -9.21
CA VAL A 317 24.44 -14.72 -10.25
C VAL A 317 24.23 -13.94 -11.54
N ASP A 318 24.71 -14.47 -12.65
CA ASP A 318 24.50 -13.92 -13.98
C ASP A 318 23.42 -14.75 -14.68
N ARG A 319 22.47 -14.09 -15.32
CA ARG A 319 21.44 -14.74 -16.13
C ARG A 319 22.02 -15.22 -17.45
N ASP A 320 21.70 -16.45 -17.81
CA ASP A 320 22.29 -17.13 -18.96
C ASP A 320 21.80 -16.55 -20.29
N SER A 321 20.58 -15.98 -20.34
CA SER A 321 19.97 -15.50 -21.59
C SER A 321 20.48 -14.13 -22.06
N ASP A 322 20.78 -13.20 -21.14
CA ASP A 322 21.14 -11.82 -21.46
C ASP A 322 22.36 -11.28 -20.69
N GLY A 323 22.93 -12.08 -19.79
CA GLY A 323 24.05 -11.66 -18.94
C GLY A 323 23.67 -10.66 -17.86
N GLU A 324 22.38 -10.41 -17.60
CA GLU A 324 21.94 -9.54 -16.51
C GLU A 324 22.45 -10.11 -15.18
N ARG A 325 23.06 -9.25 -14.35
CA ARG A 325 23.64 -9.65 -13.07
C ARG A 325 22.71 -9.33 -11.92
N ALA A 326 22.43 -10.32 -11.08
CA ALA A 326 21.80 -10.11 -9.78
C ALA A 326 22.81 -10.30 -8.66
N PHE A 327 22.75 -9.42 -7.67
CA PHE A 327 23.56 -9.46 -6.46
C PHE A 327 22.74 -10.05 -5.34
N VAL A 328 23.37 -10.94 -4.57
CA VAL A 328 22.68 -11.66 -3.50
C VAL A 328 23.37 -11.44 -2.16
N HIS A 329 22.59 -11.34 -1.09
CA HIS A 329 23.06 -11.47 0.28
C HIS A 329 22.35 -12.65 0.90
N ILE A 330 23.11 -13.56 1.49
CA ILE A 330 22.59 -14.77 2.11
C ILE A 330 23.20 -14.86 3.49
N SER A 331 22.35 -14.80 4.50
CA SER A 331 22.67 -15.02 5.92
C SER A 331 21.69 -16.06 6.49
N PRO A 332 21.89 -16.55 7.72
CA PRO A 332 20.99 -17.55 8.30
C PRO A 332 19.53 -17.11 8.42
N ARG A 333 19.27 -15.79 8.48
CA ARG A 333 17.92 -15.22 8.72
C ARG A 333 17.42 -14.30 7.62
N GLU A 334 18.30 -13.86 6.74
CA GLU A 334 17.97 -12.87 5.72
C GLU A 334 18.52 -13.28 4.36
N PHE A 335 17.69 -13.14 3.35
CA PHE A 335 18.06 -13.26 1.95
C PHE A 335 17.68 -11.97 1.23
N TYR A 336 18.62 -11.39 0.50
CA TYR A 336 18.37 -10.29 -0.41
C TYR A 336 18.82 -10.66 -1.80
N PHE A 337 18.04 -10.26 -2.79
CA PHE A 337 18.34 -10.38 -4.21
C PHE A 337 18.01 -9.05 -4.88
N VAL A 338 18.99 -8.50 -5.60
CA VAL A 338 18.89 -7.19 -6.24
C VAL A 338 19.48 -7.28 -7.63
N VAL A 339 18.65 -7.00 -8.65
CA VAL A 339 19.10 -6.96 -10.03
C VAL A 339 19.91 -5.69 -10.27
N GLY A 340 21.13 -5.84 -10.77
CA GLY A 340 22.12 -4.76 -10.87
C GLY A 340 21.68 -3.61 -11.77
N SER A 341 20.92 -3.88 -12.83
CA SER A 341 20.35 -2.86 -13.72
C SER A 341 19.32 -1.94 -13.02
N SER A 342 18.81 -2.37 -11.86
CA SER A 342 17.78 -1.65 -11.09
C SER A 342 18.35 -0.97 -9.84
N ALA A 343 19.67 -0.96 -9.66
CA ALA A 343 20.33 -0.39 -8.50
C ALA A 343 21.52 0.49 -8.88
N GLU A 344 21.84 1.47 -8.05
CA GLU A 344 23.10 2.20 -8.12
C GLU A 344 24.19 1.31 -7.53
N ILE A 345 25.25 1.04 -8.31
CA ILE A 345 26.34 0.16 -7.91
C ILE A 345 27.62 0.99 -7.72
N THR A 346 28.23 0.86 -6.55
CA THR A 346 29.58 1.38 -6.28
C THR A 346 30.50 0.20 -5.96
N ASN A 347 31.55 0.00 -6.76
CA ASN A 347 32.53 -1.05 -6.49
C ASN A 347 33.60 -0.49 -5.54
N GLY A 348 33.88 -1.21 -4.46
CA GLY A 348 34.96 -0.86 -3.55
C GLY A 348 36.31 -1.17 -4.21
N GLY A 349 37.04 -0.13 -4.63
CA GLY A 349 38.46 -0.27 -4.97
C GLY A 349 39.30 -0.43 -3.71
N HIS A 350 40.42 -1.16 -3.82
CA HIS A 350 41.45 -1.27 -2.79
C HIS A 350 41.75 0.10 -2.18
N TRP A 351 41.36 0.31 -0.91
CA TRP A 351 42.01 1.28 -0.06
C TRP A 351 43.34 0.67 0.39
N PHE A 352 44.33 0.71 -0.49
CA PHE A 352 45.74 0.63 -0.12
C PHE A 352 46.46 1.82 -0.75
N ASN A 353 47.06 2.62 0.14
CA ASN A 353 48.03 3.71 0.01
C ASN A 353 47.63 4.71 1.11
N TRP A 354 48.25 4.75 2.29
CA TRP A 354 49.68 4.71 2.60
C TRP A 354 49.99 3.93 3.89
#